data_AF-A0A932UYS7-F1
#
_entry.id   AF-A0A932UYS7-F1
#
_cell.length_a   1.000
_cell.length_b   1.000
_cell.length_c   1.000
_cell.angle_alpha   90.00
_cell.angle_beta   90.00
_cell.angle_gamma   90.00
#
_symmetry.space_group_name_H-M   'P 1'
#
loop_
_entity.id
_entity.type
_entity.pdbx_description
1 polymer ?
#
loop_
_entity_poly.entity_id
_entity_poly.type
_entity_poly.pdbx_seq_one_letter_code
_entity_poly.pdbx_strand_id
1 'polypeptide(L)'
;MDRRTLTSAILSCAFAGVLGLLTACGGGSSTPPGPATKLHYTNPPASGFRLEVDPATNDTPHLVLNLVGPAGTTGQGAALFLTCDATKAVWASPGGADPFAKAGGALTLGPVALFKSKRQGAGDLEVGICQTGAPAANLGKAPIVSLALDLKPDGGLLSGTAVALAPTTGKASKYLDAQMADQPMALGVGTLTAQ
;
A
#
# COMPACT_ATOMS: atom_id res chain seq x y z
N MET A 1 62.30 -22.09 9.21
CA MET A 1 62.52 -20.63 9.25
C MET A 1 61.19 -19.99 9.66
N ASP A 2 60.81 -20.08 10.93
CA ASP A 2 61.16 -19.19 12.06
C ASP A 2 60.53 -17.78 11.98
N ARG A 3 59.72 -17.48 13.03
CA ARG A 3 59.45 -16.17 13.66
C ARG A 3 58.57 -15.16 12.87
N ARG A 4 57.60 -14.45 13.47
CA ARG A 4 57.44 -13.99 14.85
C ARG A 4 56.01 -13.47 15.11
N THR A 5 55.59 -13.72 16.35
CA THR A 5 54.48 -13.20 17.16
C THR A 5 54.48 -11.68 17.36
N LEU A 6 53.29 -11.06 17.48
CA LEU A 6 52.95 -9.89 18.32
C LEU A 6 51.42 -10.00 18.61
N THR A 7 50.96 -10.62 19.70
CA THR A 7 50.73 -10.06 21.05
C THR A 7 50.42 -8.55 21.10
N SER A 8 49.18 -8.19 21.43
CA SER A 8 48.91 -6.99 22.21
C SER A 8 47.63 -7.16 23.04
N ALA A 9 47.70 -6.73 24.29
CA ALA A 9 46.86 -7.13 25.41
C ALA A 9 45.78 -6.09 25.75
N ILE A 10 44.67 -6.62 26.28
CA ILE A 10 43.85 -6.15 27.42
C ILE A 10 43.80 -4.64 27.69
N LEU A 11 42.58 -4.08 27.67
CA LEU A 11 42.20 -3.10 28.68
C LEU A 11 40.77 -3.35 29.17
N SER A 12 40.69 -3.89 30.39
CA SER A 12 39.50 -3.94 31.21
C SER A 12 39.14 -2.52 31.68
N CYS A 13 37.89 -2.12 31.51
CA CYS A 13 37.25 -1.11 32.35
C CYS A 13 35.98 -1.72 32.94
N ALA A 14 36.13 -2.33 34.11
CA ALA A 14 35.02 -2.61 34.99
C ALA A 14 34.57 -1.29 35.61
N PHE A 15 33.36 -0.83 35.28
CA PHE A 15 32.68 0.21 36.05
C PHE A 15 31.59 -0.45 36.88
N ALA A 16 31.85 -0.51 38.18
CA ALA A 16 30.95 -0.98 39.19
C ALA A 16 29.90 0.09 39.53
N GLY A 17 28.65 -0.35 39.67
CA GLY A 17 27.71 0.14 40.66
C GLY A 17 26.99 1.47 40.38
N VAL A 18 25.71 1.38 40.02
CA VAL A 18 24.63 2.05 40.77
C VAL A 18 23.39 1.15 40.73
N LEU A 19 23.04 0.62 41.89
CA LEU A 19 21.76 -0.01 42.18
C LEU A 19 20.72 1.11 42.33
N GLY A 20 19.87 1.28 41.34
CA GLY A 20 18.77 2.25 41.34
C GLY A 20 17.42 1.52 41.30
N LEU A 21 16.87 1.23 42.47
CA LEU A 21 15.48 0.83 42.65
C LEU A 21 14.58 2.04 42.39
N LEU A 22 13.92 2.08 41.23
CA LEU A 22 12.65 2.79 41.05
C LEU A 22 11.68 1.85 40.35
N THR A 23 10.87 1.20 41.19
CA THR A 23 9.59 0.62 40.82
C THR A 23 8.66 1.72 40.30
N ALA A 24 8.76 2.02 39.01
CA ALA A 24 7.68 2.70 38.28
C ALA A 24 6.86 1.62 37.57
N CYS A 25 6.01 0.96 38.35
CA CYS A 25 4.76 0.37 37.88
C CYS A 25 3.91 1.52 37.34
N GLY A 26 4.22 1.98 36.12
CA GLY A 26 3.34 2.85 35.36
C GLY A 26 2.19 1.99 34.90
N GLY A 27 1.13 1.92 35.70
CA GLY A 27 -0.17 1.39 35.31
C GLY A 27 -0.76 2.22 34.19
N GLY A 28 -0.25 2.02 32.97
CA GLY A 28 -0.98 2.37 31.77
C GLY A 28 -2.18 1.44 31.72
N SER A 29 -3.36 1.98 32.01
CA SER A 29 -4.64 1.35 31.71
C SER A 29 -4.70 1.14 30.20
N SER A 30 -4.10 0.05 29.73
CA SER A 30 -4.34 -0.47 28.40
C SER A 30 -5.75 -1.03 28.42
N THR A 31 -6.73 -0.16 28.17
CA THR A 31 -8.06 -0.62 27.79
C THR A 31 -7.83 -1.67 26.71
N PRO A 32 -8.34 -2.91 26.87
CA PRO A 32 -8.21 -3.93 25.84
C PRO A 32 -8.67 -3.33 24.51
N PRO A 33 -7.96 -3.59 23.39
CA PRO A 33 -8.35 -3.04 22.11
C PRO A 33 -9.82 -3.36 21.85
N GLY A 34 -10.61 -2.33 21.53
CA GLY A 34 -12.00 -2.51 21.16
C GLY A 34 -12.12 -3.23 19.81
N PRO A 35 -13.35 -3.61 19.41
CA PRO A 35 -13.60 -4.10 18.06
C PRO A 35 -13.24 -3.02 17.03
N ALA A 36 -12.64 -3.43 15.92
CA ALA A 36 -12.38 -2.55 14.79
C ALA A 36 -13.70 -2.19 14.09
N THR A 37 -13.81 -0.93 13.70
CA THR A 37 -14.97 -0.36 13.00
C THR A 37 -14.58 0.36 11.71
N LYS A 38 -13.29 0.60 11.49
CA LYS A 38 -12.78 1.33 10.32
C LYS A 38 -11.45 0.77 9.82
N LEU A 39 -11.04 1.21 8.63
CA LEU A 39 -9.71 0.98 8.08
C LEU A 39 -8.90 2.28 8.15
N HIS A 40 -7.64 2.15 8.54
CA HIS A 40 -6.66 3.23 8.48
C HIS A 40 -5.49 2.83 7.60
N TYR A 41 -5.12 3.72 6.68
CA TYR A 41 -3.98 3.54 5.79
C TYR A 41 -2.95 4.64 5.97
N THR A 42 -1.70 4.23 6.08
CA THR A 42 -0.55 5.14 6.05
C THR A 42 0.13 5.02 4.70
N ASN A 43 0.19 6.13 3.96
CA ASN A 43 0.81 6.17 2.65
C ASN A 43 2.28 5.74 2.69
N PRO A 44 2.78 5.03 1.67
CA PRO A 44 4.21 4.78 1.52
C PRO A 44 4.97 6.09 1.20
N PRO A 45 6.31 6.09 1.24
CA PRO A 45 7.11 7.24 0.80
C PRO A 45 6.69 7.74 -0.60
N ALA A 46 6.72 9.06 -0.80
CA ALA A 46 6.29 9.72 -2.03
C ALA A 46 7.29 9.58 -3.19
N SER A 47 7.62 8.34 -3.55
CA SER A 47 8.54 7.98 -4.63
C SER A 47 7.95 6.86 -5.47
N GLY A 48 8.14 6.92 -6.79
CA GLY A 48 7.69 5.86 -7.68
C GLY A 48 6.17 5.80 -7.85
N PHE A 49 5.71 4.69 -8.41
CA PHE A 49 4.29 4.32 -8.42
C PHE A 49 3.88 3.85 -7.05
N ARG A 50 2.73 4.31 -6.55
CA ARG A 50 2.29 3.99 -5.19
C ARG A 50 0.78 4.08 -5.04
N LEU A 51 0.28 3.41 -4.01
CA LEU A 51 -1.08 3.61 -3.53
C LEU A 51 -1.08 4.72 -2.46
N GLU A 52 -1.98 5.69 -2.62
CA GLU A 52 -2.23 6.75 -1.64
C GLU A 52 -3.68 6.70 -1.21
N VAL A 53 -3.95 6.85 0.08
CA VAL A 53 -5.32 6.95 0.59
C VAL A 53 -5.99 8.22 0.08
N ASP A 54 -7.27 8.13 -0.26
CA ASP A 54 -8.14 9.30 -0.34
C ASP A 54 -8.39 9.80 1.09
N PRO A 55 -7.90 10.99 1.48
CA PRO A 55 -8.02 11.50 2.84
C PRO A 55 -9.46 11.56 3.36
N ALA A 56 -10.46 11.71 2.47
CA ALA A 56 -11.87 11.75 2.85
C ALA A 56 -12.42 10.40 3.34
N THR A 57 -11.72 9.30 3.03
CA THR A 57 -12.14 7.93 3.33
C THR A 57 -11.22 7.22 4.32
N ASN A 58 -10.07 7.83 4.64
CA ASN A 58 -9.20 7.31 5.68
C ASN A 58 -9.95 7.33 7.02
N ASP A 59 -9.72 6.31 7.85
CA ASP A 59 -10.45 6.16 9.12
C ASP A 59 -11.96 5.99 8.96
N THR A 60 -12.39 5.33 7.87
CA THR A 60 -13.79 4.92 7.67
C THR A 60 -13.88 3.41 7.38
N PRO A 61 -15.07 2.79 7.47
CA PRO A 61 -15.25 1.39 7.08
C PRO A 61 -14.99 1.13 5.58
N HIS A 62 -15.11 2.17 4.74
CA HIS A 62 -14.96 2.13 3.30
C HIS A 62 -13.76 2.98 2.87
N LEU A 63 -12.61 2.35 2.69
CA LEU A 63 -11.35 3.02 2.38
C LEU A 63 -11.11 3.05 0.86
N VAL A 64 -10.86 4.23 0.30
CA VAL A 64 -10.45 4.40 -1.10
C VAL A 64 -8.95 4.63 -1.21
N LEU A 65 -8.30 3.88 -2.10
CA LEU A 65 -6.88 4.00 -2.43
C LEU A 65 -6.70 4.40 -3.89
N ASN A 66 -5.86 5.39 -4.12
CA ASN A 66 -5.53 5.96 -5.41
C ASN A 66 -4.16 5.47 -5.88
N LEU A 67 -4.08 4.88 -7.06
CA LEU A 67 -2.81 4.65 -7.74
C LEU A 67 -2.30 5.97 -8.31
N VAL A 68 -1.12 6.40 -7.87
CA VAL A 68 -0.45 7.62 -8.34
C VAL A 68 0.94 7.26 -8.86
N GLY A 69 1.30 7.81 -10.02
CA GLY A 69 2.61 7.62 -10.63
C GLY A 69 3.70 8.53 -10.04
N PRO A 70 4.97 8.33 -10.45
CA PRO A 70 6.06 9.23 -10.09
C PRO A 70 5.88 10.60 -10.77
N ALA A 71 6.28 11.67 -10.09
CA ALA A 71 6.25 13.01 -10.67
C ALA A 71 7.08 13.09 -11.96
N GLY A 72 6.54 13.76 -12.98
CA GLY A 72 7.21 13.91 -14.29
C GLY A 72 7.18 12.66 -15.18
N THR A 73 6.67 11.53 -14.69
CA THR A 73 6.49 10.33 -15.52
C THR A 73 5.28 10.50 -16.42
N THR A 74 5.45 10.22 -17.71
CA THR A 74 4.36 10.21 -18.68
C THR A 74 4.03 8.78 -19.12
N GLY A 75 2.78 8.54 -19.48
CA GLY A 75 2.34 7.24 -19.98
C GLY A 75 0.90 7.23 -20.45
N GLN A 76 0.45 6.07 -20.92
CA GLN A 76 -0.86 5.88 -21.53
C GLN A 76 -1.75 4.88 -20.78
N GLY A 77 -1.22 4.15 -19.80
CA GLY A 77 -2.01 3.15 -19.09
C GLY A 77 -1.27 2.50 -17.94
N ALA A 78 -2.00 1.69 -17.18
CA ALA A 78 -1.48 0.90 -16.09
C ALA A 78 -2.23 -0.43 -15.97
N ALA A 79 -1.51 -1.48 -15.59
CA ALA A 79 -2.05 -2.76 -15.17
C ALA A 79 -1.55 -3.05 -13.75
N LEU A 80 -2.49 -3.35 -12.86
CA LEU A 80 -2.26 -3.47 -11.43
C LEU A 80 -2.76 -4.82 -10.93
N PHE A 81 -1.95 -5.48 -10.12
CA PHE A 81 -2.28 -6.76 -9.48
C PHE A 81 -2.04 -6.63 -7.98
N LEU A 82 -3.11 -6.71 -7.20
CA LEU A 82 -3.08 -6.56 -5.75
C LEU A 82 -3.74 -7.75 -5.08
N THR A 83 -3.30 -8.04 -3.87
CA THR A 83 -3.92 -9.01 -2.97
C THR A 83 -4.17 -8.36 -1.62
N CYS A 84 -5.29 -8.69 -0.99
CA CYS A 84 -5.61 -8.27 0.37
C CYS A 84 -5.95 -9.48 1.25
N ASP A 85 -5.78 -9.30 2.56
CA ASP A 85 -6.23 -10.27 3.56
C ASP A 85 -7.77 -10.33 3.57
N ALA A 86 -8.29 -11.26 2.76
CA ALA A 86 -9.70 -11.43 2.54
C ALA A 86 -10.46 -11.92 3.79
N THR A 87 -9.81 -12.26 4.90
CA THR A 87 -10.53 -12.53 6.15
C THR A 87 -10.82 -11.26 6.94
N LYS A 88 -10.18 -10.13 6.61
CA LYS A 88 -10.32 -8.86 7.36
C LYS A 88 -10.90 -7.73 6.54
N ALA A 89 -10.68 -7.74 5.22
CA ALA A 89 -11.21 -6.74 4.30
C ALA A 89 -11.73 -7.40 3.01
N VAL A 90 -12.49 -6.65 2.22
CA VAL A 90 -13.00 -7.10 0.92
C VAL A 90 -12.92 -5.97 -0.10
N TRP A 91 -12.56 -6.30 -1.34
CA TRP A 91 -12.62 -5.36 -2.45
C TRP A 91 -14.06 -4.88 -2.68
N ALA A 92 -14.21 -3.57 -2.74
CA ALA A 92 -15.48 -2.88 -2.86
C ALA A 92 -15.50 -1.92 -4.06
N SER A 93 -16.68 -1.36 -4.36
CA SER A 93 -16.80 -0.35 -5.41
C SER A 93 -16.37 1.02 -4.90
N PRO A 94 -15.42 1.72 -5.56
CA PRO A 94 -15.05 3.10 -5.24
C PRO A 94 -16.04 4.15 -5.83
N GLY A 95 -17.26 3.76 -6.19
CA GLY A 95 -18.28 4.66 -6.77
C GLY A 95 -18.09 4.97 -8.26
N GLY A 96 -17.48 4.06 -9.02
CA GLY A 96 -17.32 4.14 -10.47
C GLY A 96 -18.27 3.20 -11.24
N ALA A 97 -18.21 3.24 -12.58
CA ALA A 97 -18.99 2.34 -13.44
C ALA A 97 -18.45 0.89 -13.42
N ASP A 98 -17.15 0.72 -13.16
CA ASP A 98 -16.53 -0.59 -13.00
C ASP A 98 -16.69 -1.07 -11.53
N PRO A 99 -16.95 -2.37 -11.30
CA PRO A 99 -17.36 -2.87 -9.98
C PRO A 99 -16.30 -2.71 -8.87
N PHE A 100 -15.01 -2.70 -9.20
CA PHE A 100 -13.93 -2.66 -8.20
C PHE A 100 -12.88 -1.58 -8.47
N ALA A 101 -13.09 -0.75 -9.49
CA ALA A 101 -12.18 0.32 -9.83
C ALA A 101 -12.96 1.54 -10.35
N LYS A 102 -12.39 2.72 -10.14
CA LYS A 102 -12.86 3.98 -10.74
C LYS A 102 -11.71 4.63 -11.47
N ALA A 103 -11.93 5.00 -12.73
CA ALA A 103 -10.94 5.75 -13.49
C ALA A 103 -10.63 7.05 -12.76
N GLY A 104 -9.34 7.33 -12.58
CA GLY A 104 -8.90 8.59 -12.00
C GLY A 104 -8.87 9.72 -13.04
N GLY A 105 -8.26 10.85 -12.65
CA GLY A 105 -8.14 12.03 -13.50
C GLY A 105 -6.85 12.12 -14.32
N ALA A 106 -5.90 11.20 -14.15
CA ALA A 106 -4.64 11.27 -14.87
C ALA A 106 -4.80 10.94 -16.36
N LEU A 107 -5.62 9.94 -16.69
CA LEU A 107 -5.81 9.46 -18.07
C LEU A 107 -7.10 10.03 -18.66
N THR A 108 -7.06 10.42 -19.94
CA THR A 108 -8.26 10.81 -20.68
C THR A 108 -8.78 9.62 -21.46
N LEU A 109 -9.77 8.92 -20.88
CA LEU A 109 -10.34 7.73 -21.51
C LEU A 109 -11.19 8.14 -22.72
N GLY A 110 -10.68 7.87 -23.92
CA GLY A 110 -11.41 8.04 -25.17
C GLY A 110 -12.55 7.01 -25.35
N PRO A 111 -13.32 7.09 -26.44
CA PRO A 111 -14.47 6.22 -26.69
C PRO A 111 -14.11 4.73 -26.87
N VAL A 112 -12.83 4.41 -27.07
CA VAL A 112 -12.30 3.03 -27.22
C VAL A 112 -11.35 2.67 -26.06
N ALA A 113 -11.43 3.41 -24.94
CA ALA A 113 -10.57 3.15 -23.80
C ALA A 113 -10.81 1.77 -23.20
N LEU A 114 -9.72 1.10 -22.81
CA LEU A 114 -9.77 -0.14 -22.06
C LEU A 114 -9.74 0.21 -20.59
N PHE A 115 -10.84 -0.03 -19.88
CA PHE A 115 -10.87 0.06 -18.42
C PHE A 115 -11.69 -1.08 -17.85
N LYS A 116 -11.04 -1.94 -17.06
CA LYS A 116 -11.68 -3.11 -16.46
C LYS A 116 -10.99 -3.53 -15.18
N SER A 117 -11.79 -3.94 -14.19
CA SER A 117 -11.30 -4.72 -13.08
C SER A 117 -11.88 -6.13 -13.05
N LYS A 118 -11.19 -7.01 -12.33
CA LYS A 118 -11.63 -8.37 -12.04
C LYS A 118 -11.08 -8.79 -10.69
N ARG A 119 -11.98 -9.21 -9.80
CA ARG A 119 -11.60 -9.94 -8.59
C ARG A 119 -11.32 -11.41 -8.94
N GLN A 120 -10.18 -11.94 -8.50
CA GLN A 120 -9.85 -13.36 -8.60
C GLN A 120 -9.90 -13.99 -7.21
N GLY A 121 -10.82 -14.94 -7.01
CA GLY A 121 -11.09 -15.48 -5.68
C GLY A 121 -11.56 -14.40 -4.69
N ALA A 122 -11.15 -14.54 -3.43
CA ALA A 122 -11.58 -13.65 -2.35
C ALA A 122 -10.65 -12.44 -2.13
N GLY A 123 -9.34 -12.59 -2.39
CA GLY A 123 -8.33 -11.60 -2.01
C GLY A 123 -7.63 -10.88 -3.16
N ASP A 124 -7.62 -11.44 -4.38
CA ASP A 124 -6.87 -10.84 -5.49
C ASP A 124 -7.75 -9.92 -6.34
N LEU A 125 -7.16 -8.80 -6.77
CA LEU A 125 -7.75 -7.83 -7.68
C LEU A 125 -6.79 -7.55 -8.83
N GLU A 126 -7.34 -7.59 -10.04
CA GLU A 126 -6.66 -7.18 -11.26
C GLU A 126 -7.37 -5.96 -11.83
N VAL A 127 -6.60 -4.97 -12.26
CA VAL A 127 -7.14 -3.76 -12.88
C VAL A 127 -6.28 -3.39 -14.08
N GLY A 128 -6.91 -3.12 -15.21
CA GLY A 128 -6.26 -2.58 -16.40
C GLY A 128 -6.94 -1.30 -16.82
N ILE A 129 -6.15 -0.26 -17.10
CA ILE A 129 -6.62 1.00 -17.65
C ILE A 129 -5.66 1.48 -18.74
N CYS A 130 -6.20 1.89 -19.88
CA CYS A 130 -5.43 2.43 -21.00
C CYS A 130 -6.26 3.48 -21.73
N GLN A 131 -5.67 4.65 -21.95
CA GLN A 131 -6.23 5.64 -22.86
C GLN A 131 -5.86 5.31 -24.32
N THR A 132 -6.69 5.75 -25.26
CA THR A 132 -6.45 5.61 -26.70
C THR A 132 -6.85 6.91 -27.38
N GLY A 133 -6.05 7.38 -28.34
CA GLY A 133 -6.37 8.57 -29.14
C GLY A 133 -6.07 9.91 -28.45
N ALA A 134 -5.45 9.90 -27.27
CA ALA A 134 -4.95 11.08 -26.58
C ALA A 134 -3.42 11.00 -26.40
N PRO A 135 -2.69 12.13 -26.38
CA PRO A 135 -1.26 12.14 -26.04
C PRO A 135 -1.00 11.57 -24.66
N ALA A 136 0.19 11.01 -24.44
CA ALA A 136 0.61 10.49 -23.15
C ALA A 136 0.40 11.50 -22.02
N ALA A 137 -0.21 11.03 -20.93
CA ALA A 137 -0.58 11.86 -19.80
C ALA A 137 0.52 11.85 -18.73
N ASN A 138 0.55 12.88 -17.88
CA ASN A 138 1.40 12.91 -16.69
C ASN A 138 0.76 12.06 -15.58
N LEU A 139 1.39 10.91 -15.30
CA LEU A 139 0.88 9.90 -14.38
C LEU A 139 1.00 10.29 -12.90
N GLY A 140 1.79 11.31 -12.57
CA GLY A 140 1.98 11.80 -11.20
C GLY A 140 1.11 13.01 -10.82
N LYS A 141 0.29 13.54 -11.75
CA LYS A 141 -0.50 14.76 -11.52
C LYS A 141 -1.82 14.51 -10.77
N ALA A 142 -2.40 13.33 -10.94
CA ALA A 142 -3.70 12.93 -10.41
C ALA A 142 -3.74 11.41 -10.24
N PRO A 143 -4.75 10.85 -9.56
CA PRO A 143 -4.98 9.41 -9.55
C PRO A 143 -5.10 8.85 -10.98
N ILE A 144 -4.45 7.73 -11.24
CA ILE A 144 -4.60 6.94 -12.47
C ILE A 144 -5.87 6.10 -12.36
N VAL A 145 -6.03 5.42 -11.22
CA VAL A 145 -7.21 4.62 -10.88
C VAL A 145 -7.40 4.63 -9.38
N SER A 146 -8.64 4.61 -8.92
CA SER A 146 -9.02 4.46 -7.52
C SER A 146 -9.62 3.07 -7.29
N LEU A 147 -9.33 2.48 -6.15
CA LEU A 147 -9.80 1.17 -5.67
C LEU A 147 -10.42 1.36 -4.29
N ALA A 148 -11.29 0.45 -3.86
CA ALA A 148 -11.83 0.50 -2.50
C ALA A 148 -11.73 -0.83 -1.75
N LEU A 149 -11.57 -0.73 -0.44
CA LEU A 149 -11.64 -1.84 0.50
C LEU A 149 -12.70 -1.52 1.56
N ASP A 150 -13.58 -2.48 1.81
CA ASP A 150 -14.47 -2.45 2.97
C ASP A 150 -13.86 -3.28 4.10
N LEU A 151 -13.91 -2.76 5.33
CA LEU A 151 -13.71 -3.56 6.53
C LEU A 151 -14.76 -4.67 6.57
N LYS A 152 -14.35 -5.91 6.80
CA LYS A 152 -15.33 -6.96 7.06
C LYS A 152 -15.95 -6.74 8.45
N PRO A 153 -17.28 -6.81 8.58
CA PRO A 153 -17.98 -6.51 9.83
C PRO A 153 -17.92 -7.67 10.85
N ASP A 154 -17.02 -8.63 10.68
CA ASP A 154 -16.90 -9.76 11.60
C ASP A 154 -16.36 -9.30 12.96
N GLY A 155 -17.24 -9.36 13.97
CA GLY A 155 -17.08 -8.74 15.30
C GLY A 155 -15.96 -9.27 16.19
N GLY A 156 -14.95 -9.94 15.61
CA GLY A 156 -13.76 -10.43 16.30
C GLY A 156 -12.47 -9.68 15.93
N LEU A 157 -12.48 -8.81 14.92
CA LEU A 157 -11.27 -8.06 14.57
C LEU A 157 -11.03 -6.97 15.60
N LEU A 158 -9.86 -6.99 16.24
CA LEU A 158 -9.48 -5.99 17.23
C LEU A 158 -8.87 -4.76 16.55
N SER A 159 -9.12 -3.58 17.11
CA SER A 159 -8.44 -2.35 16.74
C SER A 159 -6.91 -2.51 16.82
N GLY A 160 -6.20 -1.95 15.85
CA GLY A 160 -4.75 -2.11 15.67
C GLY A 160 -4.34 -3.36 14.89
N THR A 161 -5.27 -4.22 14.47
CA THR A 161 -4.92 -5.42 13.70
C THR A 161 -4.43 -5.06 12.31
N ALA A 162 -3.23 -5.55 11.93
CA ALA A 162 -2.72 -5.39 10.58
C ALA A 162 -3.59 -6.15 9.55
N VAL A 163 -3.91 -5.49 8.45
CA VAL A 163 -4.60 -6.07 7.29
C VAL A 163 -3.57 -6.13 6.16
N ALA A 164 -3.18 -7.33 5.73
CA ALA A 164 -2.19 -7.44 4.66
C ALA A 164 -2.75 -6.88 3.35
N LEU A 165 -1.99 -5.99 2.71
CA LEU A 165 -2.23 -5.48 1.37
C LEU A 165 -0.89 -5.45 0.65
N ALA A 166 -0.80 -6.10 -0.51
CA ALA A 166 0.46 -6.25 -1.23
C ALA A 166 0.24 -6.46 -2.73
N PRO A 167 1.28 -6.33 -3.57
CA PRO A 167 1.25 -6.86 -4.92
C PRO A 167 0.95 -8.36 -4.94
N THR A 168 0.17 -8.85 -5.90
CA THR A 168 -0.13 -10.28 -6.04
C THR A 168 1.14 -11.06 -6.37
N THR A 169 1.45 -12.10 -5.61
CA THR A 169 2.63 -12.96 -5.86
C THR A 169 2.55 -13.62 -7.24
N GLY A 170 3.65 -13.60 -7.98
CA GLY A 170 3.73 -14.19 -9.32
C GLY A 170 3.09 -13.35 -10.44
N LYS A 171 2.54 -12.17 -10.13
CA LYS A 171 2.04 -11.22 -11.14
C LYS A 171 2.85 -9.92 -11.07
N ALA A 172 3.16 -9.38 -12.24
CA ALA A 172 3.91 -8.13 -12.36
C ALA A 172 2.97 -7.01 -12.81
N SER A 173 2.86 -5.97 -11.98
CA SER A 173 2.19 -4.74 -12.38
C SER A 173 3.05 -3.98 -13.39
N LYS A 174 2.39 -3.27 -14.32
CA LYS A 174 3.04 -2.58 -15.44
C LYS A 174 2.40 -1.23 -15.69
N TYR A 175 3.12 -0.34 -16.36
CA TYR A 175 2.53 0.83 -16.99
C TYR A 175 2.91 0.87 -18.47
N LEU A 176 2.10 1.55 -19.27
CA LEU A 176 2.40 1.81 -20.67
C LEU A 176 3.04 3.18 -20.76
N ASP A 177 4.24 3.26 -21.33
CA ASP A 177 4.91 4.53 -21.58
C ASP A 177 4.24 5.33 -22.71
N ALA A 178 4.84 6.47 -23.06
CA ALA A 178 4.32 7.33 -24.12
C ALA A 178 4.27 6.65 -25.50
N GLN A 179 5.09 5.60 -25.72
CA GLN A 179 5.17 4.80 -26.94
C GLN A 179 4.28 3.55 -26.88
N MET A 180 3.45 3.39 -25.85
CA MET A 180 2.62 2.21 -25.61
C MET A 180 3.44 0.93 -25.37
N ALA A 181 4.70 1.05 -24.94
CA ALA A 181 5.50 -0.09 -24.54
C ALA A 181 5.29 -0.41 -23.05
N ASP A 182 5.28 -1.71 -22.75
CA ASP A 182 5.21 -2.23 -21.38
C ASP A 182 6.46 -1.84 -20.60
N GLN A 183 6.26 -1.14 -19.49
CA GLN A 183 7.31 -0.82 -18.53
C GLN A 183 7.00 -1.46 -17.17
N PRO A 184 8.03 -1.92 -16.43
CA PRO A 184 7.84 -2.47 -15.10
C PRO A 184 7.30 -1.40 -14.15
N MET A 185 6.32 -1.76 -13.31
CA MET A 185 5.79 -0.89 -12.26
C MET A 185 6.10 -1.47 -10.88
N ALA A 186 7.18 -1.00 -10.27
CA ALA A 186 7.44 -1.24 -8.85
C ALA A 186 6.43 -0.43 -8.03
N LEU A 187 5.50 -1.13 -7.39
CA LEU A 187 4.40 -0.51 -6.65
C LEU A 187 4.75 -0.37 -5.17
N GLY A 188 4.81 0.86 -4.69
CA GLY A 188 4.81 1.18 -3.27
C GLY A 188 3.44 0.94 -2.66
N VAL A 189 3.38 0.10 -1.63
CA VAL A 189 2.18 -0.13 -0.82
C VAL A 189 2.52 0.24 0.62
N GLY A 190 1.73 1.14 1.18
CA GLY A 190 1.78 1.52 2.59
C GLY A 190 1.17 0.48 3.53
N THR A 191 0.96 0.88 4.79
CA THR A 191 0.45 -0.01 5.83
C THR A 191 -1.05 0.17 6.01
N LEU A 192 -1.78 -0.95 6.03
CA LEU A 192 -3.22 -0.99 6.28
C LEU A 192 -3.49 -1.65 7.64
N THR A 193 -4.30 -0.99 8.47
CA THR A 193 -4.71 -1.48 9.78
C THR A 193 -6.22 -1.36 9.95
N ALA A 194 -6.82 -2.32 10.65
CA ALA A 194 -8.16 -2.18 11.15
C ALA A 194 -8.11 -1.41 12.48
N GLN A 195 -8.99 -0.44 12.67
CA GLN A 195 -9.04 0.44 13.84
C GLN A 195 -10.42 0.45 14.47
#